data_AF-A0A1G3H1N4-F1
#
_entry.id   AF-A0A1G3H1N4-F1
#
_cell.length_a   1.000
_cell.length_b   1.000
_cell.length_c   1.000
_cell.angle_alpha   90.00
_cell.angle_beta   90.00
_cell.angle_gamma   90.00
#
_symmetry.space_group_name_H-M   'P 1'
#
loop_
_entity.id
_entity.type
_entity.pdbx_description
1 polymer ?
#
loop_
_entity_poly.entity_id
_entity_poly.type
_entity_poly.pdbx_seq_one_letter_code
_entity_poly.pdbx_strand_id
1 'polypeptide(L)'
;MANIDPKYSIGIEEMDNQHACWIQLIQEFRAAATGHLLEQAGIHAAQHALDELLKYTKHHFSSEEQLIAAHHYPDLDGHKQKHRELEAEVLRLRDEIHTHKTNATPLKLNLFVTIWLMEHIMTEDGKYARFILGKK
;
A
#
# COMPACT_ATOMS: atom_id res chain seq x y z
N MET A 1 3.07 19.39 -8.24
CA MET A 1 3.74 19.04 -6.97
C MET A 1 2.82 18.10 -6.22
N ALA A 2 3.31 16.90 -5.89
CA ALA A 2 2.57 15.92 -5.11
C ALA A 2 2.12 16.54 -3.77
N ASN A 3 0.83 16.42 -3.43
CA ASN A 3 0.31 16.82 -2.12
C ASN A 3 0.51 15.66 -1.12
N ILE A 4 1.77 15.31 -0.87
CA ILE A 4 2.17 14.27 0.08
C ILE A 4 2.80 14.89 1.32
N ASP A 5 2.57 14.28 2.48
CA ASP A 5 3.27 14.67 3.70
C ASP A 5 4.78 14.48 3.49
N PRO A 6 5.63 15.49 3.80
CA PRO A 6 7.07 15.42 3.59
C PRO A 6 7.75 14.18 4.18
N LYS A 7 7.19 13.57 5.24
CA LYS A 7 7.74 12.33 5.83
C LYS A 7 7.61 11.09 4.91
N TYR A 8 6.70 11.13 3.94
CA TYR A 8 6.44 10.05 2.98
C TYR A 8 6.89 10.40 1.57
N SER A 9 7.50 11.58 1.39
CA SER A 9 8.17 11.93 0.14
C SER A 9 9.56 11.31 0.11
N ILE A 10 9.87 10.66 -1.01
CA ILE A 10 11.20 10.11 -1.29
C ILE A 10 11.96 10.95 -2.32
N GLY A 11 11.35 12.02 -2.83
CA GLY A 11 11.96 12.98 -3.76
C GLY A 11 11.94 12.54 -5.22
N ILE A 12 11.19 11.49 -5.56
CA ILE A 12 10.92 11.07 -6.94
C ILE A 12 9.46 11.41 -7.23
N GLU A 13 9.23 12.44 -8.06
CA GLU A 13 7.89 13.04 -8.25
C GLU A 13 6.82 12.01 -8.65
N GLU A 14 7.15 11.07 -9.53
CA GLU A 14 6.22 10.01 -9.93
C GLU A 14 5.80 9.13 -8.74
N MET A 15 6.76 8.68 -7.92
CA MET A 15 6.50 7.83 -6.76
C MET A 15 5.77 8.61 -5.67
N ASP A 16 6.14 9.85 -5.41
CA ASP A 16 5.48 10.72 -4.44
C ASP A 16 4.00 10.97 -4.81
N ASN A 17 3.70 11.14 -6.11
CA ASN A 17 2.31 11.23 -6.59
C ASN A 17 1.54 9.92 -6.36
N GLN A 18 2.18 8.78 -6.64
CA GLN A 18 1.55 7.48 -6.43
C GLN A 18 1.29 7.20 -4.94
N HIS A 19 2.25 7.52 -4.06
CA HIS A 19 2.11 7.42 -2.60
C HIS A 19 0.96 8.29 -2.08
N ALA A 20 0.80 9.52 -2.58
CA ALA A 20 -0.28 10.41 -2.18
C ALA A 20 -1.66 9.78 -2.48
N CYS A 21 -1.83 9.24 -3.69
CA CYS A 21 -3.06 8.54 -4.07
C CYS A 21 -3.26 7.25 -3.26
N TRP A 22 -2.18 6.50 -2.98
CA TRP A 22 -2.26 5.31 -2.15
C TRP A 22 -2.75 5.61 -0.73
N ILE A 23 -2.19 6.67 -0.12
CA ILE A 23 -2.59 7.14 1.22
C ILE A 23 -4.06 7.57 1.23
N GLN A 24 -4.54 8.21 0.17
CA GLN A 24 -5.96 8.57 0.04
C GLN A 24 -6.85 7.32 0.01
N LEU A 25 -6.51 6.30 -0.77
CA LEU A 25 -7.28 5.04 -0.82
C LEU A 25 -7.34 4.33 0.54
N ILE A 26 -6.26 4.39 1.32
CA ILE A 26 -6.25 3.86 2.70
C ILE A 26 -7.22 4.63 3.60
N GLN A 27 -7.30 5.96 3.46
CA GLN A 27 -8.24 6.78 4.21
C GLN A 27 -9.69 6.47 3.82
N GLU A 28 -9.97 6.29 2.53
CA GLU A 28 -11.28 5.88 2.02
C GLU A 28 -11.68 4.49 2.55
N PHE A 29 -10.75 3.52 2.52
CA PHE A 29 -10.98 2.21 3.12
C PHE A 29 -11.24 2.31 4.63
N ARG A 30 -10.51 3.14 5.36
CA ARG A 30 -10.73 3.37 6.79
C ARG A 30 -12.12 3.94 7.06
N ALA A 31 -12.54 4.93 6.26
CA ALA A 31 -13.86 5.53 6.40
C ALA A 31 -14.97 4.50 6.15
N ALA A 32 -14.85 3.69 5.10
CA ALA A 32 -15.78 2.59 4.82
C ALA A 32 -15.76 1.51 5.93
N ALA A 33 -14.59 1.20 6.46
CA ALA A 33 -14.41 0.24 7.56
C ALA A 33 -14.89 0.77 8.92
N THR A 34 -15.21 2.06 9.06
CA THR A 34 -15.70 2.66 10.32
C THR A 34 -17.14 3.15 10.24
N GLY A 35 -17.66 3.40 9.03
CA GLY A 35 -19.05 3.78 8.78
C GLY A 35 -19.99 2.57 8.77
N HIS A 36 -21.02 2.60 9.61
CA HIS A 36 -22.20 1.71 9.57
C HIS A 36 -21.91 0.20 9.34
N LEU A 37 -20.86 -0.35 9.96
CA LEU A 37 -20.52 -1.79 9.91
C LEU A 37 -21.64 -2.73 10.43
N LEU A 38 -22.66 -2.18 11.09
CA LEU A 38 -23.83 -2.93 11.58
C LEU A 38 -24.84 -3.23 10.46
N GLU A 39 -24.69 -2.62 9.28
CA GLU A 39 -25.56 -2.81 8.12
C GLU A 39 -24.80 -3.52 6.99
N GLN A 40 -25.49 -4.39 6.25
CA GLN A 40 -24.93 -5.12 5.11
C GLN A 40 -24.32 -4.20 4.03
N ALA A 41 -24.82 -2.96 3.92
CA ALA A 41 -24.27 -1.96 3.01
C ALA A 41 -22.86 -1.50 3.43
N GLY A 42 -22.59 -1.36 4.73
CA GLY A 42 -21.28 -0.97 5.25
C GLY A 42 -20.20 -2.04 5.00
N ILE A 43 -20.57 -3.31 5.15
CA ILE A 43 -19.67 -4.45 4.86
C ILE A 43 -19.27 -4.46 3.37
N HIS A 44 -20.25 -4.35 2.46
CA HIS A 44 -19.97 -4.29 1.02
C HIS A 44 -19.11 -3.08 0.63
N ALA A 45 -19.38 -1.91 1.20
CA ALA A 45 -18.56 -0.72 0.96
C ALA A 45 -17.11 -0.90 1.39
N ALA A 46 -16.89 -1.51 2.56
CA ALA A 46 -15.55 -1.81 3.06
C ALA A 46 -14.81 -2.85 2.19
N GLN A 47 -15.51 -3.87 1.70
CA GLN A 47 -14.95 -4.85 0.77
C GLN A 47 -14.55 -4.21 -0.57
N HIS A 48 -15.43 -3.38 -1.14
CA HIS A 48 -15.14 -2.67 -2.38
C HIS A 48 -13.92 -1.74 -2.24
N ALA A 49 -13.85 -0.96 -1.15
CA ALA A 49 -12.72 -0.09 -0.89
C ALA A 49 -11.40 -0.86 -0.69
N LEU A 50 -11.47 -2.05 -0.08
CA LEU A 50 -10.33 -2.95 0.04
C LEU A 50 -9.85 -3.49 -1.32
N ASP A 51 -10.78 -3.87 -2.21
CA ASP A 51 -10.42 -4.38 -3.54
C ASP A 51 -9.75 -3.29 -4.40
N GLU A 52 -10.24 -2.06 -4.34
CA GLU A 52 -9.61 -0.93 -5.04
C GLU A 52 -8.23 -0.59 -4.44
N LEU A 53 -8.08 -0.64 -3.11
CA LEU A 53 -6.78 -0.49 -2.46
C LEU A 53 -5.78 -1.56 -2.92
N LEU A 54 -6.20 -2.83 -2.93
CA LEU A 54 -5.38 -3.96 -3.39
C LEU A 54 -4.94 -3.82 -4.85
N LYS A 55 -5.87 -3.43 -5.72
CA LYS A 55 -5.59 -3.20 -7.13
C LYS A 55 -4.58 -2.07 -7.31
N TYR A 56 -4.72 -0.98 -6.56
CA TYR A 56 -3.79 0.13 -6.62
C TYR A 56 -2.40 -0.23 -6.06
N THR A 57 -2.34 -0.98 -4.96
CA THR A 57 -1.07 -1.51 -4.41
C THR A 57 -0.28 -2.28 -5.46
N LYS A 58 -0.92 -3.18 -6.21
CA LYS A 58 -0.27 -3.94 -7.29
C LYS A 58 0.24 -3.04 -8.42
N HIS A 59 -0.55 -2.03 -8.79
CA HIS A 59 -0.15 -1.07 -9.82
C HIS A 59 1.07 -0.25 -9.38
N HIS A 60 1.08 0.22 -8.14
CA HIS A 60 2.19 0.96 -7.56
C HIS A 60 3.47 0.11 -7.53
N PHE A 61 3.41 -1.09 -6.96
CA PHE A 61 4.53 -2.03 -6.91
C PHE A 61 5.09 -2.33 -8.30
N SER A 62 4.22 -2.53 -9.30
CA SER A 62 4.68 -2.75 -10.67
C SER A 62 5.42 -1.54 -11.24
N SER A 63 4.93 -0.33 -10.99
CA SER A 63 5.56 0.92 -11.47
C SER A 63 6.92 1.15 -10.80
N GLU A 64 6.98 0.95 -9.49
CA GLU A 64 8.19 1.04 -8.70
C GLU A 64 9.24 0.02 -9.16
N GLU A 65 8.88 -1.26 -9.27
CA GLU A 65 9.76 -2.32 -9.74
C GLU A 65 10.33 -2.04 -11.13
N GLN A 66 9.54 -1.46 -12.04
CA GLN A 66 9.99 -1.04 -13.36
C GLN A 66 11.01 0.09 -13.26
N LEU A 67 10.73 1.11 -12.43
CA LEU A 67 11.62 2.23 -12.18
C LEU A 67 12.97 1.74 -11.61
N ILE A 68 12.94 0.97 -10.53
CA ILE A 68 14.17 0.53 -9.85
C ILE A 68 14.97 -0.46 -10.70
N ALA A 69 14.31 -1.26 -11.54
CA ALA A 69 14.98 -2.11 -12.53
C ALA A 69 15.68 -1.28 -13.62
N ALA A 70 15.01 -0.26 -14.17
CA ALA A 70 15.60 0.62 -15.20
C ALA A 70 16.86 1.34 -14.66
N HIS A 71 16.88 1.66 -13.38
CA HIS A 71 18.04 2.25 -12.72
C HIS A 71 19.07 1.23 -12.23
N HIS A 72 18.89 -0.08 -12.46
CA HIS A 72 19.79 -1.14 -12.01
C HIS A 72 20.02 -1.11 -10.48
N TYR A 73 18.93 -0.96 -9.72
CA TYR A 73 18.99 -1.02 -8.26
C TYR A 73 19.48 -2.41 -7.80
N PRO A 74 20.55 -2.50 -6.97
CA PRO A 74 21.19 -3.77 -6.65
C PRO A 74 20.30 -4.76 -5.88
N ASP A 75 19.36 -4.26 -5.08
CA ASP A 75 18.49 -5.09 -4.23
C ASP A 75 17.05 -5.21 -4.80
N LEU A 76 16.92 -5.23 -6.13
CA LEU A 76 15.64 -5.38 -6.82
C LEU A 76 14.86 -6.62 -6.34
N ASP A 77 15.53 -7.77 -6.27
CA ASP A 77 14.87 -9.03 -5.92
C ASP A 77 14.40 -9.06 -4.46
N GLY A 78 15.20 -8.49 -3.55
CA GLY A 78 14.83 -8.35 -2.14
C GLY A 78 13.65 -7.40 -1.95
N HIS A 79 13.60 -6.31 -2.72
CA HIS A 79 12.49 -5.38 -2.71
C HIS A 79 11.19 -6.02 -3.25
N LYS A 80 11.25 -6.70 -4.40
CA LYS A 80 10.13 -7.50 -4.96
C LYS A 80 9.60 -8.56 -3.99
N GLN A 81 10.48 -9.15 -3.20
CA GLN A 81 10.09 -10.16 -2.22
C GLN A 81 9.21 -9.56 -1.12
N LYS A 82 9.51 -8.33 -0.66
CA LYS A 82 8.67 -7.62 0.32
C LYS A 82 7.29 -7.29 -0.23
N HIS A 83 7.20 -6.90 -1.50
CA HIS A 83 5.92 -6.71 -2.19
C HIS A 83 5.07 -7.98 -2.20
N ARG A 84 5.67 -9.12 -2.59
CA ARG A 84 4.98 -10.42 -2.60
C ARG A 84 4.51 -10.84 -1.21
N GLU A 85 5.31 -10.58 -0.18
CA GLU A 85 4.96 -10.88 1.21
C GLU A 85 3.76 -10.08 1.69
N LEU A 86 3.71 -8.77 1.39
CA LEU A 86 2.53 -7.97 1.68
C LEU A 86 1.31 -8.48 0.92
N GLU A 87 1.41 -8.67 -0.39
CA GLU A 87 0.28 -9.10 -1.21
C GLU A 87 -0.32 -10.41 -0.68
N ALA A 88 0.53 -11.37 -0.33
CA ALA A 88 0.10 -12.63 0.27
C ALA A 88 -0.63 -12.42 1.60
N GLU A 89 -0.12 -11.55 2.47
CA GLU A 89 -0.73 -11.29 3.77
C GLU A 89 -2.06 -10.54 3.66
N VAL A 90 -2.16 -9.55 2.77
CA VAL A 90 -3.43 -8.82 2.54
C VAL A 90 -4.48 -9.74 1.93
N LEU A 91 -4.11 -10.62 0.99
CA LEU A 91 -5.02 -11.63 0.44
C LEU A 91 -5.51 -12.60 1.52
N ARG A 92 -4.59 -13.09 2.37
CA ARG A 92 -4.94 -13.97 3.50
C ARG A 92 -5.94 -13.29 4.44
N LEU A 93 -5.69 -12.05 4.84
CA LEU A 93 -6.58 -11.29 5.73
C LEU A 93 -7.93 -10.96 5.08
N ARG A 94 -7.95 -10.65 3.77
CA ARG A 94 -9.20 -10.44 3.01
C ARG A 94 -10.07 -11.69 2.99
N ASP A 95 -9.47 -12.86 2.78
CA ASP A 95 -10.19 -14.12 2.72
C ASP A 95 -10.72 -14.55 4.11
N GLU A 96 -9.99 -14.23 5.19
CA GLU A 96 -10.47 -14.40 6.56
C GLU A 96 -11.69 -13.53 6.87
N ILE A 97 -11.68 -12.27 6.42
CA ILE A 97 -12.84 -11.37 6.57
C ILE A 97 -14.05 -11.92 5.82
N HIS A 98 -13.87 -12.40 4.58
CA HIS A 98 -14.96 -12.98 3.78
C HIS A 98 -15.56 -14.25 4.38
N THR A 99 -14.72 -15.09 5.00
CA THR A 99 -15.15 -16.39 5.50
C THR A 99 -15.63 -16.37 6.95
N HIS A 100 -15.54 -15.22 7.64
CA HIS A 100 -15.83 -15.06 9.07
C HIS A 100 -15.10 -16.09 9.97
N LYS A 101 -13.96 -16.63 9.52
CA LYS A 101 -13.25 -17.72 10.20
C LYS A 101 -12.39 -17.26 11.37
N THR A 102 -12.16 -15.95 11.50
CA THR A 102 -11.30 -15.37 12.56
C THR A 102 -11.91 -14.07 13.10
N ASN A 103 -11.27 -13.48 14.12
CA ASN A 103 -11.57 -12.14 14.61
C ASN A 103 -11.04 -11.03 13.68
N ALA A 104 -10.69 -11.33 12.43
CA ALA A 104 -10.26 -10.34 11.44
C ALA A 104 -11.45 -9.43 11.09
N THR A 105 -11.18 -8.13 11.01
CA THR A 105 -12.17 -7.11 10.65
C THR A 105 -11.58 -6.20 9.58
N PRO A 106 -12.41 -5.53 8.77
CA PRO A 106 -11.94 -4.50 7.83
C PRO A 106 -11.04 -3.45 8.51
N LEU A 107 -11.35 -3.08 9.76
CA LEU A 107 -10.54 -2.14 10.54
C LEU A 107 -9.14 -2.68 10.89
N LYS A 108 -9.03 -3.96 11.27
CA LYS A 108 -7.72 -4.59 11.55
C LYS A 108 -6.87 -4.66 10.29
N LEU A 109 -7.49 -5.01 9.16
CA LEU A 109 -6.80 -5.02 7.88
C LEU A 109 -6.34 -3.62 7.46
N ASN A 110 -7.20 -2.61 7.63
CA ASN A 110 -6.84 -1.22 7.38
C ASN A 110 -5.63 -0.79 8.21
N LEU A 111 -5.63 -1.10 9.52
CA LEU A 111 -4.52 -0.77 10.40
C LEU A 111 -3.23 -1.46 9.97
N PHE A 112 -3.29 -2.74 9.63
CA PHE A 112 -2.15 -3.50 9.14
C PHE A 112 -1.55 -2.89 7.86
N VAL A 113 -2.39 -2.66 6.83
CA VAL A 113 -1.93 -2.07 5.56
C VAL A 113 -1.37 -0.67 5.77
N THR A 114 -2.00 0.13 6.64
CA THR A 114 -1.51 1.48 6.95
C THR A 114 -0.12 1.44 7.57
N ILE A 115 0.09 0.61 8.60
CA ILE A 115 1.39 0.54 9.27
C ILE A 115 2.46 0.04 8.30
N TRP A 116 2.19 -1.07 7.62
CA TRP A 116 3.13 -1.65 6.67
C TRP A 116 3.52 -0.65 5.59
N LEU A 117 2.55 0.06 5.00
CA LEU A 117 2.82 1.03 3.94
C LEU A 117 3.74 2.15 4.42
N MET A 118 3.41 2.76 5.56
CA MET A 118 4.18 3.90 6.05
C MET A 118 5.62 3.48 6.38
N GLU A 119 5.80 2.30 6.98
CA GLU A 119 7.12 1.74 7.24
C GLU A 119 7.87 1.44 5.94
N HIS A 120 7.20 0.86 4.94
CA HIS A 120 7.80 0.54 3.64
C HIS A 120 8.32 1.79 2.93
N ILE A 121 7.48 2.81 2.78
CA ILE A 121 7.86 4.09 2.13
C ILE A 121 9.09 4.71 2.80
N MET A 122 9.07 4.79 4.13
CA MET A 122 10.16 5.45 4.87
C MET A 122 11.46 4.64 4.83
N THR A 123 11.38 3.31 4.76
CA THR A 123 12.54 2.43 4.94
C THR A 123 13.05 1.83 3.64
N GLU A 124 12.19 1.15 2.88
CA GLU A 124 12.55 0.46 1.65
C GLU A 124 12.60 1.44 0.49
N ASP A 125 11.59 2.30 0.35
CA ASP A 125 11.51 3.15 -0.84
C ASP A 125 12.58 4.24 -0.80
N GLY A 126 12.80 4.76 0.40
CA GLY A 126 13.92 5.66 0.67
C GLY A 126 15.29 5.07 0.28
N LYS A 127 15.49 3.75 0.30
CA LYS A 127 16.78 3.14 -0.10
C LYS A 127 17.00 3.25 -1.60
N TYR A 128 16.03 2.87 -2.43
CA TYR A 128 16.21 2.99 -3.88
C TYR A 128 16.21 4.46 -4.29
N ALA A 129 15.43 5.32 -3.64
CA ALA A 129 15.41 6.74 -3.95
C ALA A 129 16.78 7.38 -3.74
N ARG A 130 17.44 7.10 -2.60
CA ARG A 130 18.82 7.54 -2.35
C ARG A 130 19.79 7.01 -3.41
N PHE A 131 19.64 5.76 -3.83
CA PHE A 131 20.47 5.18 -4.88
C PHE A 131 20.27 5.88 -6.23
N ILE A 132 19.03 6.12 -6.65
CA ILE A 132 18.71 6.78 -7.93
C ILE A 132 19.16 8.25 -7.92
N LEU A 133 18.81 8.99 -6.87
CA LEU A 133 19.12 10.42 -6.76
C LEU A 133 20.61 10.68 -6.51
N GLY A 134 21.33 9.71 -5.95
CA GLY A 134 22.78 9.76 -5.72
C GLY A 134 23.63 9.49 -6.96
N LYS A 135 23.05 9.05 -8.08
CA LYS A 135 23.74 8.86 -9.36
C LYS A 135 24.02 10.18 -10.13
N LYS A 136 23.89 11.33 -9.46
CA LYS A 136 24.15 12.65 -10.06
C LYS A 136 25.65 12.91 -10.25
#